data_AF-A0A8H4X2H0-F1
#
_entry.id   AF-A0A8H4X2H0-F1
#
_cell.length_a   1.000
_cell.length_b   1.000
_cell.length_c   1.000
_cell.angle_alpha   90.00
_cell.angle_beta   90.00
_cell.angle_gamma   90.00
#
_symmetry.space_group_name_H-M   'P 1'
#
loop_
_entity.id
_entity.type
_entity.pdbx_description
1 polymer ?
#
loop_
_entity_poly.entity_id
_entity_poly.type
_entity_poly.pdbx_seq_one_letter_code
_entity_poly.pdbx_strand_id
1 'polypeptide(L)'
;MPSTHEKEKPWDTDDIDKWKIDSFTPKDNVGGTFTEESSFATLFPKYREVYLKEAWPLVTRALEKNGIACTLDLVEGSMTVKTTRKTFDPAAILNARDLIKLLARSVPAPQAIKILEDGVACDVIKIRSLVGSKERFVKRRQRILGPNGSTLKALELLTETYILVHGNTVSAMGPYKGLKEMRRVVEDCMANIHPIYHIKELMIKRELAKDPELVNESWDRFLPNFKKKTLSQRRVPHKVTDKAKKVYTPFPPAPEKSKVDRQIETGEYFLGKVGKERAAQEERKEKQSKRKEEKAKEREAEFVPPSEGGRPKKRRKKTEE
;
A
#
# COMPACT_ATOMS: atom_id res chain seq x y z
N MET A 1 -37.83 -9.10 -8.46
CA MET A 1 -39.13 -9.64 -8.90
C MET A 1 -38.86 -10.99 -9.52
N PRO A 2 -39.45 -12.10 -9.03
CA PRO A 2 -39.39 -13.37 -9.74
C PRO A 2 -40.10 -13.21 -11.08
N SER A 3 -39.54 -13.74 -12.16
CA SER A 3 -40.08 -13.52 -13.49
C SER A 3 -41.46 -14.15 -13.62
N THR A 4 -42.44 -13.43 -14.17
CA THR A 4 -43.82 -13.89 -14.36
C THR A 4 -43.97 -14.92 -15.50
N HIS A 5 -42.84 -15.42 -16.02
CA HIS A 5 -42.74 -16.30 -17.19
C HIS A 5 -41.84 -17.52 -16.94
N GLU A 6 -41.82 -18.06 -15.72
CA GLU A 6 -41.28 -19.40 -15.49
C GLU A 6 -42.28 -20.45 -15.99
N LYS A 7 -42.18 -20.82 -17.26
CA LYS A 7 -42.81 -22.04 -17.77
C LYS A 7 -42.05 -23.23 -17.18
N GLU A 8 -42.77 -24.20 -16.63
CA GLU A 8 -42.18 -25.48 -16.21
C GLU A 8 -41.43 -26.09 -17.39
N LYS A 9 -40.17 -26.45 -17.17
CA LYS A 9 -39.31 -27.12 -18.15
C LYS A 9 -39.30 -28.61 -17.78
N PRO A 10 -40.04 -29.47 -18.49
CA PRO A 10 -40.14 -30.90 -18.13
C PRO A 10 -38.80 -31.64 -18.16
N TRP A 11 -37.81 -31.08 -18.84
CA TRP A 11 -36.44 -31.58 -18.92
C TRP A 11 -35.52 -31.02 -17.83
N ASP A 12 -35.99 -30.11 -16.97
CA ASP A 12 -35.22 -29.46 -15.91
C ASP A 12 -35.61 -30.05 -14.55
N THR A 13 -35.28 -31.33 -14.38
CA THR A 13 -35.52 -32.09 -13.14
C THR A 13 -34.46 -31.76 -12.08
N ASP A 14 -34.83 -31.86 -10.81
CA ASP A 14 -33.93 -31.55 -9.68
C ASP A 14 -32.68 -32.45 -9.63
N ASP A 15 -32.70 -33.59 -10.34
CA ASP A 15 -31.58 -34.52 -10.46
C ASP A 15 -30.45 -34.03 -11.40
N ILE A 16 -30.71 -33.01 -12.23
CA ILE A 16 -29.74 -32.52 -13.23
C ILE A 16 -28.84 -31.46 -12.59
N ASP A 17 -27.54 -31.79 -12.45
CA ASP A 17 -26.53 -30.83 -12.03
C ASP A 17 -26.23 -29.82 -13.15
N LYS A 18 -26.96 -28.69 -13.11
CA LYS A 18 -26.87 -27.58 -14.07
C LYS A 18 -25.48 -26.91 -14.10
N TRP A 19 -24.61 -27.21 -13.14
CA TRP A 19 -23.28 -26.60 -13.00
C TRP A 19 -22.14 -27.57 -13.27
N LYS A 20 -22.45 -28.80 -13.68
CA LYS A 20 -21.44 -29.78 -14.09
C LYS A 20 -20.73 -29.29 -15.35
N ILE A 21 -19.41 -29.26 -15.30
CA ILE A 21 -18.56 -28.89 -16.44
C ILE A 21 -18.18 -30.18 -17.15
N ASP A 22 -18.77 -30.43 -18.31
CA ASP A 22 -18.39 -31.56 -19.16
C ASP A 22 -17.18 -31.18 -20.04
N SER A 23 -16.28 -32.13 -20.26
CA SER A 23 -15.07 -31.89 -21.04
C SER A 23 -15.39 -31.79 -22.53
N PHE A 24 -14.82 -30.78 -23.20
CA PHE A 24 -15.00 -30.58 -24.62
C PHE A 24 -14.10 -31.53 -25.41
N THR A 25 -14.68 -32.45 -26.16
CA THR A 25 -13.92 -33.43 -26.95
C THR A 25 -13.83 -33.01 -28.43
N PRO A 26 -12.89 -33.56 -29.21
CA PRO A 26 -12.82 -33.26 -30.65
C PRO A 26 -14.09 -33.60 -31.44
N LYS A 27 -14.96 -34.49 -30.92
CA LYS A 27 -16.24 -34.86 -31.56
C LYS A 27 -17.30 -33.76 -31.42
N ASP A 28 -17.19 -32.94 -30.38
CA ASP A 28 -18.14 -31.87 -30.08
C ASP A 28 -17.90 -30.63 -30.95
N ASN A 29 -16.78 -30.60 -31.69
CA ASN A 29 -16.47 -29.55 -32.65
C ASN A 29 -17.25 -29.72 -33.97
N VAL A 30 -18.56 -29.50 -33.92
CA VAL A 30 -19.48 -29.59 -35.08
C VAL A 30 -19.20 -28.48 -36.11
N GLY A 31 -18.64 -27.35 -35.69
CA GLY A 31 -18.34 -26.18 -36.54
C GLY A 31 -17.08 -26.33 -37.41
N GLY A 32 -16.28 -27.38 -37.20
CA GLY A 32 -15.05 -27.62 -37.95
C GLY A 32 -13.86 -26.77 -37.47
N THR A 33 -12.85 -26.63 -38.34
CA THR A 33 -11.59 -25.95 -37.98
C THR A 33 -11.73 -24.44 -37.98
N PHE A 34 -11.03 -23.75 -37.07
CA PHE A 34 -10.99 -22.29 -37.07
C PHE A 34 -10.45 -21.71 -38.37
N THR A 35 -11.12 -20.69 -38.90
CA THR A 35 -10.70 -19.90 -40.06
C THR A 35 -9.66 -18.84 -39.68
N GLU A 36 -9.76 -18.29 -38.47
CA GLU A 36 -8.91 -17.23 -37.96
C GLU A 36 -7.87 -17.74 -36.96
N GLU A 37 -6.75 -17.02 -36.84
CA GLU A 37 -5.67 -17.33 -35.91
C GLU A 37 -5.73 -16.43 -34.69
N SER A 38 -5.72 -17.03 -33.50
CA SER A 38 -5.55 -16.32 -32.22
C SER A 38 -4.13 -16.52 -31.73
N SER A 39 -3.44 -15.42 -31.43
CA SER A 39 -2.07 -15.43 -30.91
C SER A 39 -1.94 -14.62 -29.64
N PHE A 40 -1.27 -15.19 -28.63
CA PHE A 40 -0.89 -14.49 -27.41
C PHE A 40 0.62 -14.60 -27.19
N ALA A 41 1.22 -13.52 -26.72
CA ALA A 41 2.63 -13.46 -26.36
C ALA A 41 2.80 -12.99 -24.91
N THR A 42 3.83 -13.46 -24.23
CA THR A 42 4.22 -12.97 -22.90
C THR A 42 5.74 -12.93 -22.78
N LEU A 43 6.26 -11.80 -22.33
CA LEU A 43 7.69 -11.62 -22.07
C LEU A 43 8.09 -12.29 -20.75
N PHE A 44 9.29 -12.86 -20.71
CA PHE A 44 9.86 -13.42 -19.49
C PHE A 44 11.22 -12.80 -19.14
N PRO A 45 11.59 -12.75 -17.85
CA PRO A 45 12.88 -12.22 -17.44
C PRO A 45 14.05 -13.10 -17.89
N LYS A 46 15.20 -12.49 -18.24
CA LYS A 46 16.40 -13.20 -18.74
C LYS A 46 16.85 -14.37 -17.87
N TYR A 47 16.76 -14.27 -16.54
CA TYR A 47 17.16 -15.34 -15.62
C TYR A 47 16.31 -16.62 -15.74
N ARG A 48 15.13 -16.57 -16.39
CA ARG A 48 14.26 -17.74 -16.59
C ARG A 48 14.61 -18.55 -17.84
N GLU A 49 15.41 -18.00 -18.74
CA GLU A 49 15.75 -18.61 -20.03
C GLU A 49 16.25 -20.05 -19.89
N VAL A 50 17.22 -20.29 -18.99
CA VAL A 50 17.84 -21.61 -18.83
C VAL A 50 16.79 -22.66 -18.48
N TYR A 51 15.96 -22.37 -17.48
CA TYR A 51 14.88 -23.26 -17.07
C TYR A 51 13.82 -23.45 -18.17
N LEU A 52 13.42 -22.36 -18.84
CA LEU A 52 12.39 -22.44 -19.88
C LEU A 52 12.89 -23.27 -21.06
N LYS A 53 14.15 -23.14 -21.46
CA LYS A 53 14.76 -23.96 -22.51
C LYS A 53 14.73 -25.45 -22.18
N GLU A 54 15.06 -25.81 -20.93
CA GLU A 54 15.03 -27.21 -20.45
C GLU A 54 13.61 -27.77 -20.34
N ALA A 55 12.67 -26.96 -19.84
CA ALA A 55 11.29 -27.39 -19.63
C ALA A 55 10.39 -27.28 -20.89
N TRP A 56 10.83 -26.56 -21.93
CA TRP A 56 10.04 -26.30 -23.14
C TRP A 56 9.50 -27.56 -23.83
N PRO A 57 10.28 -28.65 -23.99
CA PRO A 57 9.79 -29.87 -24.64
C PRO A 57 8.61 -30.53 -23.90
N LEU A 58 8.46 -30.27 -22.61
CA LEU A 58 7.32 -30.75 -21.82
C LEU A 58 6.09 -29.86 -22.01
N VAL A 59 6.29 -28.55 -22.19
CA VAL A 59 5.21 -27.59 -22.52
C VAL A 59 4.68 -27.82 -23.94
N THR A 60 5.55 -28.05 -24.92
CA THR A 60 5.16 -28.33 -26.31
C THR A 60 4.29 -29.58 -26.39
N ARG A 61 4.73 -30.69 -25.77
CA ARG A 61 3.96 -31.95 -25.72
C ARG A 61 2.60 -31.80 -25.04
N ALA A 62 2.47 -30.90 -24.05
CA ALA A 62 1.21 -30.67 -23.38
C ALA A 62 0.23 -29.86 -24.25
N LEU A 63 0.71 -28.80 -24.92
CA LEU A 63 -0.11 -27.94 -25.79
C LEU A 63 -0.48 -28.60 -27.12
N GLU A 64 0.38 -29.49 -27.64
CA GLU A 64 0.13 -30.23 -28.87
C GLU A 64 -1.10 -31.15 -28.76
N LYS A 65 -1.40 -31.69 -27.57
CA LYS A 65 -2.63 -32.47 -27.30
C LYS A 65 -3.90 -31.67 -27.57
N ASN A 66 -3.86 -30.37 -27.34
CA ASN A 66 -4.98 -29.44 -27.58
C ASN A 66 -4.89 -28.78 -28.96
N GLY A 67 -3.92 -29.19 -29.80
CA GLY A 67 -3.71 -28.63 -31.13
C GLY A 67 -3.20 -27.18 -31.12
N ILE A 68 -2.51 -26.74 -30.07
CA ILE A 68 -1.99 -25.37 -29.93
C ILE A 68 -0.49 -25.36 -30.22
N ALA A 69 -0.06 -24.45 -31.11
CA ALA A 69 1.35 -24.23 -31.37
C ALA A 69 1.95 -23.28 -30.33
N CYS A 70 3.20 -23.52 -29.94
CA CYS A 70 3.93 -22.64 -29.05
C CYS A 70 5.37 -22.43 -29.54
N THR A 71 5.88 -21.22 -29.38
CA THR A 71 7.27 -20.88 -29.71
C THR A 71 7.93 -20.14 -28.54
N LEU A 72 9.22 -20.39 -28.36
CA LEU A 72 10.06 -19.77 -27.35
C LEU A 72 11.16 -18.97 -28.06
N ASP A 73 11.09 -17.65 -27.95
CA ASP A 73 12.12 -16.75 -28.46
C ASP A 73 13.08 -16.35 -27.33
N LEU A 74 14.35 -16.74 -27.48
CA LEU A 74 15.42 -16.45 -26.53
C LEU A 74 16.12 -15.10 -26.79
N VAL A 75 15.96 -14.55 -28.00
CA VAL A 75 16.53 -13.26 -28.39
C VAL A 75 15.66 -12.15 -27.83
N GLU A 76 14.36 -12.17 -28.11
CA GLU A 76 13.41 -11.22 -27.55
C GLU A 76 13.05 -11.53 -26.08
N GLY A 77 13.22 -12.78 -25.65
CA GLY A 77 12.81 -13.22 -24.32
C GLY A 77 11.28 -13.31 -24.21
N SER A 78 10.63 -13.87 -25.24
CA SER A 78 9.17 -13.96 -25.35
C SER A 78 8.71 -15.41 -25.54
N MET A 79 7.57 -15.75 -24.97
CA MET A 79 6.86 -17.00 -25.24
C MET A 79 5.58 -16.66 -25.99
N THR A 80 5.32 -17.35 -27.10
CA THR A 80 4.08 -17.16 -27.85
C THR A 80 3.31 -18.47 -27.99
N VAL A 81 1.99 -18.36 -27.95
CA VAL A 81 1.04 -19.46 -28.19
C VAL A 81 0.07 -19.03 -29.29
N LYS A 82 -0.27 -19.97 -30.17
CA LYS A 82 -1.05 -19.74 -31.38
C LYS A 82 -2.04 -20.88 -31.61
N THR A 83 -3.27 -20.55 -31.98
CA THR A 83 -4.20 -21.57 -32.48
C THR A 83 -3.72 -22.10 -33.83
N THR A 84 -4.07 -23.35 -34.13
CA THR A 84 -3.77 -23.99 -35.40
C THR A 84 -5.04 -24.53 -36.03
N ARG A 85 -4.95 -25.00 -37.27
CA ARG A 85 -6.07 -25.69 -37.93
C ARG A 85 -6.49 -26.99 -37.22
N LYS A 86 -5.69 -27.50 -36.28
CA LYS A 86 -5.99 -28.71 -35.49
C LYS A 86 -6.58 -28.39 -34.12
N THR A 87 -6.66 -27.12 -33.73
CA THR A 87 -7.30 -26.73 -32.47
C THR A 87 -8.79 -27.01 -32.59
N PHE A 88 -9.32 -27.83 -31.68
CA PHE A 88 -10.74 -28.18 -31.66
C PHE A 88 -11.50 -27.38 -30.59
N ASP A 89 -10.88 -27.11 -29.44
CA ASP A 89 -11.48 -26.33 -28.36
C ASP A 89 -11.16 -24.81 -28.52
N PRO A 90 -12.18 -23.95 -28.67
CA PRO A 90 -11.98 -22.50 -28.76
C PRO A 90 -11.42 -21.87 -27.47
N ALA A 91 -11.70 -22.44 -26.30
CA ALA A 91 -11.26 -21.88 -25.01
C ALA A 91 -9.82 -22.29 -24.64
N ALA A 92 -9.30 -23.39 -25.20
CA ALA A 92 -7.96 -23.90 -24.90
C ALA A 92 -6.84 -22.86 -25.09
N ILE A 93 -6.99 -21.91 -26.02
CA ILE A 93 -6.01 -20.83 -26.23
C ILE A 93 -5.91 -19.88 -25.02
N LEU A 94 -7.00 -19.68 -24.28
CA LEU A 94 -7.01 -18.87 -23.06
C LEU A 94 -6.24 -19.57 -21.94
N ASN A 95 -6.38 -20.89 -21.82
CA ASN A 95 -5.62 -21.71 -20.87
C ASN A 95 -4.13 -21.71 -21.25
N ALA A 96 -3.80 -21.81 -22.54
CA ALA A 96 -2.42 -21.70 -23.03
C ALA A 96 -1.79 -20.33 -22.78
N ARG A 97 -2.56 -19.24 -22.94
CA ARG A 97 -2.15 -17.88 -22.57
C ARG A 97 -1.82 -17.79 -21.09
N ASP A 98 -2.62 -18.40 -20.24
CA ASP A 98 -2.44 -18.34 -18.79
C ASP A 98 -1.28 -19.24 -18.32
N LEU A 99 -1.05 -20.36 -19.02
CA LEU A 99 0.16 -21.19 -18.86
C LEU A 99 1.45 -20.39 -19.07
N ILE A 100 1.58 -19.67 -20.20
CA ILE A 100 2.80 -18.89 -20.47
C ILE A 100 2.98 -17.73 -19.50
N LYS A 101 1.89 -17.11 -19.01
CA LYS A 101 1.96 -16.11 -17.93
C LYS A 101 2.49 -16.70 -16.63
N LEU A 102 2.05 -17.91 -16.25
CA LEU A 102 2.53 -18.58 -15.05
C LEU A 102 4.02 -18.96 -15.14
N LEU A 103 4.45 -19.46 -16.29
CA LEU A 103 5.86 -19.77 -16.58
C LEU A 103 6.75 -18.52 -16.46
N ALA A 104 6.28 -17.38 -16.98
CA ALA A 104 6.96 -16.08 -16.87
C ALA A 104 7.05 -15.60 -15.41
N ARG A 105 6.10 -16.01 -14.55
CA ARG A 105 6.08 -15.72 -13.11
C ARG A 105 6.81 -16.74 -12.25
N SER A 106 7.66 -17.57 -12.86
CA SER A 106 8.51 -18.56 -12.19
C SER A 106 7.78 -19.77 -11.61
N VAL A 107 6.55 -20.06 -12.04
CA VAL A 107 5.90 -21.33 -11.69
C VAL A 107 6.60 -22.49 -12.42
N PRO A 108 6.89 -23.62 -11.74
CA PRO A 108 7.45 -24.80 -12.38
C PRO A 108 6.51 -25.37 -13.45
N ALA A 109 7.05 -25.81 -14.58
CA ALA A 109 6.26 -26.32 -15.70
C ALA A 109 5.34 -27.50 -15.36
N PRO A 110 5.75 -28.51 -14.56
CA PRO A 110 4.85 -29.61 -14.18
C PRO A 110 3.62 -29.14 -13.41
N GLN A 111 3.77 -28.08 -12.60
CA GLN A 111 2.66 -27.50 -11.86
C GLN A 111 1.82 -26.58 -12.75
N ALA A 112 2.46 -25.81 -13.63
CA ALA A 112 1.79 -24.88 -14.53
C ALA A 112 0.89 -25.58 -15.55
N ILE A 113 1.27 -26.76 -16.05
CA ILE A 113 0.50 -27.54 -17.03
C ILE A 113 -0.89 -27.93 -16.53
N LYS A 114 -1.09 -28.04 -15.20
CA LYS A 114 -2.41 -28.32 -14.61
C LYS A 114 -3.46 -27.26 -14.95
N ILE A 115 -3.07 -26.07 -15.43
CA ILE A 115 -4.01 -25.06 -15.93
C ILE A 115 -4.75 -25.48 -17.20
N LEU A 116 -4.25 -26.51 -17.90
CA LEU A 116 -4.91 -27.05 -19.08
C LEU A 116 -6.08 -27.99 -18.71
N GLU A 117 -6.20 -28.36 -17.44
CA GLU A 117 -7.30 -29.18 -16.92
C GLU A 117 -8.49 -28.28 -16.54
N ASP A 118 -9.71 -28.76 -16.81
CA ASP A 118 -10.93 -28.04 -16.48
C ASP A 118 -11.09 -27.86 -14.96
N GLY A 119 -11.64 -26.73 -14.54
CA GLY A 119 -11.85 -26.40 -13.12
C GLY A 119 -10.62 -25.82 -12.40
N VAL A 120 -9.44 -25.84 -13.01
CA VAL A 120 -8.25 -25.13 -12.53
C VAL A 120 -8.16 -23.78 -13.22
N ALA A 121 -8.08 -22.71 -12.43
CA ALA A 121 -7.84 -21.37 -12.92
C ALA A 121 -6.54 -20.81 -12.32
N CYS A 122 -6.07 -19.69 -12.86
CA CYS A 122 -4.92 -18.98 -12.32
C CYS A 122 -5.27 -17.55 -11.95
N ASP A 123 -4.56 -17.02 -10.97
CA ASP A 123 -4.64 -15.62 -10.61
C ASP A 123 -3.24 -15.04 -10.33
N VAL A 124 -2.93 -13.90 -10.93
CA VAL A 124 -1.65 -13.20 -10.77
C VAL A 124 -1.91 -11.86 -10.07
N ILE A 125 -1.74 -11.87 -8.75
CA ILE A 125 -2.07 -10.74 -7.87
C ILE A 125 -0.87 -9.78 -7.81
N LYS A 126 -1.08 -8.54 -8.25
CA LYS A 126 -0.06 -7.48 -8.20
C LYS A 126 -0.01 -6.82 -6.83
N ILE A 127 1.04 -7.13 -6.08
CA ILE A 127 1.21 -6.64 -4.69
C ILE A 127 2.06 -5.37 -4.59
N ARG A 128 2.87 -5.05 -5.60
CA ARG A 128 3.83 -3.92 -5.53
C ARG A 128 3.17 -2.55 -5.37
N SER A 129 2.01 -2.32 -5.98
CA SER A 129 1.29 -1.04 -5.90
C SER A 129 0.57 -0.82 -4.57
N LEU A 130 0.44 -1.86 -3.73
CA LEU A 130 -0.34 -1.79 -2.49
C LEU A 130 0.42 -1.15 -1.33
N VAL A 131 1.75 -1.05 -1.42
CA VAL A 131 2.60 -0.54 -0.33
C VAL A 131 3.64 0.42 -0.90
N GLY A 132 3.65 1.66 -0.41
CA GLY A 132 4.59 2.69 -0.90
C GLY A 132 6.05 2.47 -0.45
N SER A 133 6.28 2.11 0.81
CA SER A 133 7.64 1.88 1.33
C SER A 133 8.19 0.50 0.94
N LYS A 134 9.41 0.47 0.38
CA LYS A 134 10.11 -0.76 0.00
C LYS A 134 10.33 -1.71 1.19
N GLU A 135 10.76 -1.18 2.33
CA GLU A 135 10.99 -2.00 3.54
C GLU A 135 9.70 -2.62 4.06
N ARG A 136 8.62 -1.83 4.08
CA ARG A 136 7.30 -2.31 4.50
C ARG A 136 6.78 -3.37 3.53
N PHE A 137 7.00 -3.19 2.24
CA PHE A 137 6.66 -4.17 1.21
C PHE A 137 7.37 -5.50 1.43
N VAL A 138 8.70 -5.49 1.64
CA VAL A 138 9.49 -6.71 1.89
C VAL A 138 9.01 -7.42 3.16
N LYS A 139 8.78 -6.69 4.26
CA LYS A 139 8.26 -7.27 5.52
C LYS A 139 6.86 -7.87 5.36
N ARG A 140 5.94 -7.21 4.63
CA ARG A 140 4.58 -7.72 4.39
C ARG A 140 4.56 -8.89 3.40
N ARG A 141 5.42 -8.87 2.37
CA ARG A 141 5.59 -10.01 1.45
C ARG A 141 6.13 -11.23 2.19
N GLN A 142 7.15 -11.05 3.04
CA GLN A 142 7.71 -12.13 3.85
C GLN A 142 6.67 -12.70 4.82
N ARG A 143 5.76 -11.86 5.33
CA ARG A 143 4.65 -12.30 6.19
C ARG A 143 3.68 -13.26 5.49
N ILE A 144 3.46 -13.12 4.18
CA ILE A 144 2.64 -14.07 3.39
C ILE A 144 3.30 -15.46 3.37
N LEU A 145 4.63 -15.50 3.19
CA LEU A 145 5.40 -16.74 3.25
C LEU A 145 5.33 -17.37 4.66
N GLY A 146 5.48 -16.52 5.68
CA GLY A 146 5.59 -16.94 7.07
C GLY A 146 6.96 -17.54 7.41
N PRO A 147 7.19 -17.92 8.68
CA PRO A 147 8.40 -18.62 9.08
C PRO A 147 8.44 -20.00 8.43
N ASN A 148 9.57 -20.34 7.79
CA ASN A 148 9.79 -21.61 7.07
C ASN A 148 8.68 -21.97 6.04
N GLY A 149 7.95 -20.99 5.50
CA GLY A 149 6.87 -21.25 4.55
C GLY A 149 5.58 -21.81 5.17
N SER A 150 5.47 -21.88 6.50
CA SER A 150 4.31 -22.47 7.19
C SER A 150 2.98 -21.77 6.88
N THR A 151 2.98 -20.44 6.81
CA THR A 151 1.77 -19.66 6.51
C THR A 151 1.31 -19.88 5.08
N LEU A 152 2.25 -19.89 4.13
CA LEU A 152 1.96 -20.20 2.74
C LEU A 152 1.42 -21.62 2.61
N LYS A 153 2.04 -22.61 3.26
CA LYS A 153 1.60 -24.00 3.17
C LYS A 153 0.20 -24.21 3.77
N ALA A 154 -0.10 -23.55 4.89
CA ALA A 154 -1.45 -23.58 5.46
C ALA A 154 -2.50 -22.98 4.51
N LEU A 155 -2.19 -21.88 3.83
CA LEU A 155 -3.08 -21.28 2.83
C LEU A 155 -3.29 -22.21 1.63
N GLU A 156 -2.23 -22.87 1.13
CA GLU A 156 -2.35 -23.85 0.04
C GLU A 156 -3.31 -24.99 0.40
N LEU A 157 -3.18 -25.56 1.61
CA LEU A 157 -4.02 -26.67 2.06
C LEU A 157 -5.48 -26.26 2.32
N LEU A 158 -5.71 -25.04 2.83
CA LEU A 158 -7.06 -24.56 3.13
C LEU A 158 -7.84 -24.15 1.89
N THR A 159 -7.16 -23.57 0.90
CA THR A 159 -7.77 -23.06 -0.33
C THR A 159 -7.68 -24.04 -1.50
N GLU A 160 -6.95 -25.15 -1.33
CA GLU A 160 -6.67 -26.13 -2.39
C GLU A 160 -6.00 -25.48 -3.62
N THR A 161 -5.18 -24.47 -3.36
CA THR A 161 -4.43 -23.76 -4.38
C THR A 161 -2.93 -24.01 -4.25
N TYR A 162 -2.21 -23.86 -5.35
CA TYR A 162 -0.76 -23.73 -5.37
C TYR A 162 -0.41 -22.25 -5.37
N ILE A 163 0.48 -21.83 -4.46
CA ILE A 163 0.80 -20.41 -4.27
C ILE A 163 2.30 -20.20 -4.46
N LEU A 164 2.65 -19.25 -5.31
CA LEU A 164 4.03 -18.83 -5.51
C LEU A 164 4.17 -17.32 -5.34
N VAL A 165 4.89 -16.94 -4.28
CA VAL A 165 5.20 -15.53 -3.98
C VAL A 165 6.54 -15.19 -4.63
N HIS A 166 6.52 -14.46 -5.74
CA HIS A 166 7.74 -14.08 -6.46
C HIS A 166 7.80 -12.59 -6.82
N GLY A 167 8.88 -11.95 -6.40
CA GLY A 167 9.15 -10.55 -6.71
C GLY A 167 8.03 -9.61 -6.24
N ASN A 168 7.29 -9.07 -7.22
CA ASN A 168 6.27 -8.04 -7.07
C ASN A 168 4.82 -8.57 -7.23
N THR A 169 4.68 -9.89 -7.40
CA THR A 169 3.41 -10.57 -7.65
C THR A 169 3.29 -11.82 -6.79
N VAL A 170 2.05 -12.22 -6.52
CA VAL A 170 1.73 -13.54 -5.97
C VAL A 170 0.93 -14.27 -7.04
N SER A 171 1.45 -15.39 -7.52
CA SER A 171 0.75 -16.26 -8.46
C SER A 171 0.03 -17.34 -7.66
N ALA A 172 -1.23 -17.58 -7.97
CA ALA A 172 -2.03 -18.66 -7.39
C ALA A 172 -2.65 -19.50 -8.52
N MET A 173 -2.79 -20.81 -8.29
CA MET A 173 -3.46 -21.74 -9.21
C MET A 173 -4.38 -22.66 -8.42
N GLY A 174 -5.60 -22.90 -8.90
CA GLY A 174 -6.54 -23.82 -8.27
C GLY A 174 -8.00 -23.46 -8.55
N PRO A 175 -8.94 -23.92 -7.73
CA PRO A 175 -10.37 -23.70 -7.96
C PRO A 175 -10.76 -22.23 -7.74
N TYR A 176 -11.79 -21.75 -8.45
CA TYR A 176 -12.27 -20.37 -8.39
C TYR A 176 -12.59 -19.87 -6.97
N LYS A 177 -13.22 -20.72 -6.14
CA LYS A 177 -13.52 -20.40 -4.74
C LYS A 177 -12.24 -20.15 -3.93
N GLY A 178 -11.24 -21.02 -4.10
CA GLY A 178 -9.93 -20.90 -3.47
C GLY A 178 -9.17 -19.65 -3.92
N LEU A 179 -9.19 -19.33 -5.21
CA LEU A 179 -8.55 -18.12 -5.76
C LEU A 179 -9.19 -16.84 -5.22
N LYS A 180 -10.52 -16.78 -5.09
CA LYS A 180 -11.22 -15.63 -4.53
C LYS A 180 -10.82 -15.35 -3.09
N GLU A 181 -10.80 -16.40 -2.25
CA GLU A 181 -10.33 -16.28 -0.87
C GLU A 181 -8.85 -15.89 -0.82
N MET A 182 -8.00 -16.52 -1.65
CA MET A 182 -6.57 -16.21 -1.68
C MET A 182 -6.29 -14.75 -2.07
N ARG A 183 -7.00 -14.22 -3.06
CA ARG A 183 -6.91 -12.81 -3.45
C ARG A 183 -7.23 -11.88 -2.28
N ARG A 184 -8.33 -12.15 -1.57
CA ARG A 184 -8.71 -11.39 -0.37
C ARG A 184 -7.61 -11.44 0.69
N VAL A 185 -7.08 -12.62 1.01
CA VAL A 185 -6.00 -12.78 2.00
C VAL A 185 -4.74 -11.98 1.63
N VAL A 186 -4.33 -12.00 0.36
CA VAL A 186 -3.13 -11.29 -0.11
C VAL A 186 -3.32 -9.78 -0.05
N GLU A 187 -4.45 -9.27 -0.53
CA GLU A 187 -4.78 -7.85 -0.52
C GLU A 187 -4.87 -7.31 0.92
N ASP A 188 -5.56 -8.04 1.81
CA ASP A 188 -5.68 -7.68 3.23
C ASP A 188 -4.34 -7.77 3.97
N CYS A 189 -3.49 -8.76 3.64
CA CYS A 189 -2.14 -8.86 4.19
C CYS A 189 -1.29 -7.64 3.80
N MET A 190 -1.43 -7.18 2.55
CA MET A 190 -0.80 -5.96 2.07
C MET A 190 -1.43 -4.71 2.68
N ALA A 191 -2.70 -4.74 3.10
CA ALA A 191 -3.40 -3.71 3.86
C ALA A 191 -3.12 -3.72 5.39
N ASN A 192 -2.07 -4.42 5.83
CA ASN A 192 -1.60 -4.52 7.23
C ASN A 192 -2.37 -5.48 8.14
N ILE A 193 -3.30 -6.28 7.61
CA ILE A 193 -3.91 -7.38 8.38
C ILE A 193 -2.91 -8.55 8.37
N HIS A 194 -2.89 -9.39 9.41
CA HIS A 194 -1.99 -10.55 9.46
C HIS A 194 -2.69 -11.76 8.82
N PRO A 195 -2.06 -12.52 7.91
CA PRO A 195 -2.71 -13.64 7.20
C PRO A 195 -3.21 -14.74 8.13
N ILE A 196 -2.58 -14.91 9.31
CA ILE A 196 -3.04 -15.82 10.38
C ILE A 196 -4.52 -15.59 10.74
N TYR A 197 -5.02 -14.35 10.69
CA TYR A 197 -6.42 -14.06 10.98
C TYR A 197 -7.36 -14.70 9.95
N HIS A 198 -7.01 -14.61 8.67
CA HIS A 198 -7.76 -15.28 7.60
C HIS A 198 -7.56 -16.79 7.62
N ILE A 199 -6.39 -17.30 8.00
CA ILE A 199 -6.19 -18.75 8.18
C ILE A 199 -7.16 -19.28 9.24
N LYS A 200 -7.29 -18.59 10.38
CA LYS A 200 -8.28 -18.96 11.42
C LYS A 200 -9.72 -18.85 10.91
N GLU A 201 -10.04 -17.78 10.17
CA GLU A 201 -11.35 -17.60 9.52
C GLU A 201 -11.67 -18.79 8.59
N LEU A 202 -10.74 -19.17 7.73
CA LEU A 202 -10.87 -20.28 6.77
C LEU A 202 -10.98 -21.64 7.46
N MET A 203 -10.22 -21.87 8.54
CA MET A 203 -10.35 -23.08 9.34
C MET A 203 -11.76 -23.22 9.93
N ILE A 204 -12.29 -22.14 10.52
CA ILE A 204 -13.64 -22.14 11.10
C ILE A 204 -14.69 -22.33 10.00
N LYS A 205 -14.57 -21.63 8.87
CA LYS A 205 -15.47 -21.81 7.72
C LYS A 205 -15.47 -23.24 7.20
N ARG A 206 -14.31 -23.89 7.14
CA ARG A 206 -14.20 -25.28 6.66
C ARG A 206 -14.86 -26.27 7.62
N GLU A 207 -14.79 -26.04 8.93
CA GLU A 207 -15.51 -26.87 9.90
C GLU A 207 -17.02 -26.61 9.87
N LEU A 208 -17.46 -25.34 9.86
CA LEU A 208 -18.88 -24.98 9.77
C LEU A 208 -19.55 -25.47 8.47
N ALA A 209 -18.81 -25.52 7.36
CA ALA A 209 -19.31 -26.03 6.09
C ALA A 209 -19.62 -27.54 6.09
N LYS A 210 -19.11 -28.31 7.07
CA LYS A 210 -19.41 -29.73 7.21
C LYS A 210 -20.77 -29.97 7.88
N ASP A 211 -21.26 -29.00 8.65
CA ASP A 211 -22.51 -29.12 9.39
C ASP A 211 -23.70 -28.77 8.47
N PRO A 212 -24.60 -29.73 8.16
CA PRO A 212 -25.68 -29.52 7.19
C PRO A 212 -26.74 -28.51 7.66
N GLU A 213 -26.93 -28.35 8.98
CA GLU A 213 -27.93 -27.44 9.57
C GLU A 213 -27.57 -25.96 9.35
N LEU A 214 -26.27 -25.64 9.32
CA LEU A 214 -25.75 -24.26 9.29
C LEU A 214 -25.50 -23.74 7.87
N VAL A 215 -25.73 -24.53 6.82
CA VAL A 215 -25.40 -24.18 5.42
C VAL A 215 -26.15 -22.93 4.93
N ASN A 216 -27.40 -22.75 5.37
CA ASN A 216 -28.27 -21.65 4.94
C ASN A 216 -28.24 -20.44 5.89
N GLU A 217 -27.52 -20.52 7.00
CA GLU A 217 -27.43 -19.45 8.00
C GLU A 217 -26.18 -18.58 7.80
N SER A 218 -26.24 -17.32 8.28
CA SER A 218 -25.04 -16.46 8.28
C SER A 218 -24.06 -16.91 9.37
N TRP A 219 -22.79 -17.11 8.97
CA TRP A 219 -21.72 -17.52 9.87
C TRP A 219 -21.03 -16.38 10.63
N ASP A 220 -21.46 -15.13 10.44
CA ASP A 220 -20.81 -13.94 11.02
C ASP A 220 -20.67 -13.99 12.56
N ARG A 221 -21.58 -14.70 13.24
CA ARG A 221 -21.54 -14.92 14.69
C ARG A 221 -20.34 -15.75 15.14
N PHE A 222 -19.93 -16.72 14.33
CA PHE A 222 -18.85 -17.66 14.62
C PHE A 222 -17.49 -17.15 14.12
N LEU A 223 -17.50 -16.22 13.15
CA LEU A 223 -16.28 -15.67 12.59
C LEU A 223 -15.59 -14.69 13.56
N PRO A 224 -14.29 -14.87 13.83
CA PRO A 224 -13.57 -13.96 14.71
C PRO A 224 -13.42 -12.57 14.10
N ASN A 225 -13.92 -11.54 14.79
CA ASN A 225 -13.79 -10.14 14.38
C ASN A 225 -12.45 -9.54 14.81
N PHE A 226 -11.44 -9.60 13.93
CA PHE A 226 -10.14 -8.96 14.15
C PHE A 226 -10.14 -7.48 13.75
N LYS A 227 -11.13 -6.72 14.21
CA LYS A 227 -11.15 -5.27 13.99
C LYS A 227 -10.05 -4.63 14.83
N LYS A 228 -9.26 -3.76 14.20
CA LYS A 228 -8.31 -2.92 14.92
C LYS A 228 -9.11 -2.05 15.90
N LYS A 229 -8.92 -2.26 17.20
CA LYS A 229 -9.41 -1.35 18.24
C LYS A 229 -8.64 -0.04 18.08
N THR A 230 -9.14 0.84 17.21
CA THR A 230 -8.68 2.21 17.17
C THR A 230 -9.37 2.91 18.33
N LEU A 231 -8.59 3.39 19.30
CA LEU A 231 -9.09 4.35 20.28
C LEU A 231 -9.49 5.58 19.46
N SER A 232 -10.79 5.72 19.19
CA SER A 232 -11.36 6.76 18.32
C SER A 232 -11.02 8.18 18.81
N GLN A 233 -10.71 8.29 20.09
CA GLN A 233 -10.38 9.54 20.76
C GLN A 233 -8.92 9.50 21.21
N ARG A 234 -8.00 9.86 20.30
CA ARG A 234 -6.66 10.27 20.76
C ARG A 234 -6.86 11.59 21.51
N ARG A 235 -6.61 11.62 22.82
CA ARG A 235 -6.63 12.87 23.60
C ARG A 235 -5.81 13.93 22.88
N VAL A 236 -6.45 15.07 22.58
CA VAL A 236 -5.76 16.20 21.98
C VAL A 236 -4.72 16.70 22.99
N PRO A 237 -3.44 16.81 22.61
CA PRO A 237 -2.42 17.30 23.52
C PRO A 237 -2.74 18.76 23.90
N HIS A 238 -2.48 19.13 25.16
CA HIS A 238 -2.70 20.49 25.67
C HIS A 238 -2.00 21.58 24.85
N LYS A 239 -0.88 21.23 24.19
CA LYS A 239 -0.20 22.11 23.22
C LYS A 239 -0.37 21.52 21.83
N VAL A 240 -1.35 22.02 21.09
CA VAL A 240 -1.48 21.77 19.65
C VAL A 240 -0.64 22.83 18.93
N THR A 241 0.28 22.40 18.09
CA THR A 241 1.02 23.32 17.21
C THR A 241 0.16 23.62 15.99
N ASP A 242 -0.24 24.87 15.82
CA ASP A 242 -0.97 25.31 14.64
C ASP A 242 -0.07 25.20 13.41
N LYS A 243 -0.31 24.20 12.56
CA LYS A 243 0.45 24.00 11.31
C LYS A 243 0.29 25.16 10.34
N ALA A 244 -0.77 25.96 10.47
CA ALA A 244 -0.96 27.20 9.71
C ALA A 244 0.19 28.20 9.91
N LYS A 245 0.89 28.16 11.06
CA LYS A 245 2.03 29.04 11.34
C LYS A 245 3.33 28.61 10.64
N LYS A 246 3.38 27.42 10.04
CA LYS A 246 4.55 26.88 9.32
C LYS A 246 4.30 26.90 7.81
N VAL A 247 4.19 28.10 7.25
CA VAL A 247 4.08 28.29 5.80
C VAL A 247 5.38 27.85 5.13
N TYR A 248 5.28 27.01 4.10
CA TYR A 248 6.43 26.55 3.34
C TYR A 248 7.05 27.72 2.56
N THR A 249 8.31 28.02 2.84
CA THR A 249 9.12 28.95 2.05
C THR A 249 10.18 28.14 1.30
N PRO A 250 10.32 28.29 -0.03
CA PRO A 250 11.35 27.57 -0.79
C PRO A 250 12.76 28.09 -0.49
N PHE A 251 12.86 29.31 0.06
CA PHE A 251 14.11 29.89 0.50
C PHE A 251 14.45 29.43 1.92
N PRO A 252 15.66 28.89 2.15
CA PRO A 252 16.11 28.60 3.50
C PRO A 252 16.30 29.90 4.29
N PRO A 253 16.11 29.89 5.62
CA PRO A 253 16.48 31.04 6.45
C PRO A 253 18.00 31.28 6.37
N ALA A 254 18.40 32.53 6.54
CA ALA A 254 19.83 32.86 6.60
C ALA A 254 20.51 32.06 7.74
N PRO A 255 21.69 31.47 7.50
CA PRO A 255 22.42 30.80 8.56
C PRO A 255 22.78 31.81 9.67
N GLU A 256 22.83 31.34 10.91
CA GLU A 256 23.28 32.19 12.00
C GLU A 256 24.75 32.55 11.79
N LYS A 257 25.04 33.86 11.77
CA LYS A 257 26.40 34.39 11.58
C LYS A 257 27.32 33.89 12.69
N SER A 258 28.53 33.45 12.32
CA SER A 258 29.53 32.99 13.28
C SER A 258 29.98 34.14 14.18
N LYS A 259 30.64 33.84 15.32
CA LYS A 259 31.21 34.89 16.17
C LYS A 259 32.21 35.76 15.41
N VAL A 260 32.97 35.17 14.47
CA VAL A 260 33.94 35.88 13.63
C VAL A 260 33.22 36.80 12.66
N ASP A 261 32.17 36.31 11.97
CA ASP A 261 31.40 37.14 11.04
C ASP A 261 30.71 38.30 11.75
N ARG A 262 30.13 38.07 12.93
CA ARG A 262 29.56 39.14 13.76
C ARG A 262 30.62 40.18 14.12
N GLN A 263 31.84 39.76 14.46
CA GLN A 263 32.95 40.67 14.79
C GLN A 263 33.48 41.42 13.55
N ILE A 264 33.47 40.80 12.37
CA ILE A 264 33.85 41.44 11.11
C ILE A 264 32.81 42.50 10.74
N GLU A 265 31.51 42.20 10.90
CA GLU A 265 30.42 43.14 10.66
C GLU A 265 30.41 44.32 11.63
N THR A 266 30.71 44.10 12.92
CA THR A 266 30.81 45.19 13.91
C THR A 266 32.12 45.97 13.78
N GLY A 267 33.08 45.51 12.97
CA GLY A 267 34.42 46.10 12.86
C GLY A 267 35.35 45.79 14.04
N GLU A 268 34.83 45.15 15.10
CA GLU A 268 35.60 44.75 16.28
C GLU A 268 36.70 43.73 15.97
N TYR A 269 36.54 42.96 14.89
CA TYR A 269 37.56 42.00 14.46
C TYR A 269 38.87 42.69 14.07
N PHE A 270 38.78 43.86 13.43
CA PHE A 270 39.94 44.59 12.91
C PHE A 270 40.66 45.42 13.99
N LEU A 271 40.00 45.67 15.13
CA LEU A 271 40.61 46.39 16.24
C LEU A 271 41.54 45.49 17.06
N GLY A 272 42.81 45.91 17.19
CA GLY A 272 43.75 45.31 18.15
C GLY A 272 43.32 45.55 19.61
N LYS A 273 43.97 44.85 20.56
CA LYS A 273 43.64 44.94 22.01
C LYS A 273 43.62 46.38 22.54
N VAL A 274 44.63 47.18 22.16
CA VAL A 274 44.75 48.60 22.55
C VAL A 274 43.62 49.46 21.98
N GLY A 275 43.18 49.18 20.75
CA GLY A 275 42.07 49.90 20.12
C GLY A 275 40.73 49.61 20.82
N LYS A 276 40.50 48.35 21.21
CA LYS A 276 39.32 47.93 21.98
C LYS A 276 39.28 48.57 23.37
N GLU A 277 40.42 48.64 24.05
CA GLU A 277 40.53 49.26 25.37
C GLU A 277 40.25 50.77 25.32
N ARG A 278 40.76 51.47 24.29
CA ARG A 278 40.49 52.91 24.09
C ARG A 278 39.01 53.16 23.85
N ALA A 279 38.38 52.41 22.95
CA ALA A 279 36.95 52.53 22.67
C ALA A 279 36.10 52.27 23.93
N ALA A 280 36.46 51.25 24.72
CA ALA A 280 35.76 50.96 25.98
C ALA A 280 35.93 52.07 27.04
N GLN A 281 37.08 52.75 27.08
CA GLN A 281 37.30 53.89 27.97
C GLN A 281 36.50 55.12 27.53
N GLU A 282 36.41 55.39 26.23
CA GLU A 282 35.60 56.47 25.67
C GLU A 282 34.12 56.25 25.96
N GLU A 283 33.60 55.04 25.74
CA GLU A 283 32.21 54.68 26.06
C GLU A 283 31.90 54.85 27.56
N ARG A 284 32.85 54.49 28.45
CA ARG A 284 32.70 54.69 29.90
C ARG A 284 32.64 56.17 30.27
N LYS A 285 33.49 57.01 29.67
CA LYS A 285 33.49 58.46 29.91
C LYS A 285 32.18 59.09 29.41
N GLU A 286 31.68 58.67 28.25
CA GLU A 286 30.42 59.15 27.70
C GLU A 286 29.21 58.72 28.56
N LYS A 287 29.20 57.48 29.08
CA LYS A 287 28.18 57.05 30.04
C LYS A 287 28.24 57.85 31.34
N GLN A 288 29.44 58.18 31.82
CA GLN A 288 29.61 59.02 33.01
C GLN A 288 29.12 60.44 32.78
N SER A 289 29.39 61.05 31.62
CA SER A 289 28.88 62.39 31.29
C SER A 289 27.36 62.40 31.20
N LYS A 290 26.76 61.43 30.50
CA LYS A 290 25.28 61.30 30.41
C LYS A 290 24.62 61.15 31.78
N ARG A 291 25.16 60.29 32.66
CA ARG A 291 24.65 60.15 34.04
C ARG A 291 24.83 61.41 34.87
N LYS A 292 25.89 62.17 34.64
CA LYS A 292 26.12 63.45 35.31
C LYS A 292 25.10 64.49 34.86
N GLU A 293 24.78 64.53 33.56
CA GLU A 293 23.73 65.38 33.00
C GLU A 293 22.34 64.98 33.47
N GLU A 294 22.01 63.68 33.50
CA GLU A 294 20.74 63.18 34.06
C GLU A 294 20.58 63.56 35.52
N LYS A 295 21.60 63.33 36.35
CA LYS A 295 21.59 63.74 37.77
C LYS A 295 21.50 65.25 37.95
N ALA A 296 22.11 66.03 37.06
CA ALA A 296 22.00 67.49 37.09
C ALA A 296 20.57 67.92 36.74
N LYS A 297 19.94 67.31 35.74
CA LYS A 297 18.53 67.55 35.37
C LYS A 297 17.56 67.11 36.46
N GLU A 298 17.78 65.96 37.09
CA GLU A 298 17.00 65.50 38.24
C GLU A 298 17.10 66.49 39.40
N ARG A 299 18.31 66.94 39.70
CA ARG A 299 18.55 67.94 40.75
C ARG A 299 17.92 69.29 40.41
N GLU A 300 18.02 69.76 39.17
CA GLU A 300 17.34 70.99 38.71
C GLU A 300 15.82 70.87 38.82
N ALA A 301 15.25 69.69 38.51
CA ALA A 301 13.83 69.43 38.67
C ALA A 301 13.38 69.44 40.14
N GLU A 302 14.21 68.98 41.08
CA GLU A 302 13.93 69.05 42.53
C GLU A 302 13.90 70.50 43.06
N PHE A 303 14.65 71.43 42.45
CA PHE A 303 14.68 72.85 42.85
C PHE A 303 13.52 73.67 42.28
N VAL A 304 12.72 73.12 41.36
CA VAL A 304 11.49 73.75 40.89
C VAL A 304 10.33 73.33 41.79
N PRO A 305 9.72 74.24 42.57
CA PRO A 305 8.60 73.88 43.41
C PRO A 305 7.44 73.32 42.57
N PRO A 306 6.77 72.23 43.00
CA PRO A 306 5.62 71.68 42.31
C PRO A 306 4.54 72.75 42.15
N SER A 307 3.93 72.89 40.97
CA SER A 307 2.86 73.88 40.80
C SER A 307 1.62 73.47 41.63
N GLU A 308 1.34 74.17 42.72
CA GLU A 308 0.15 73.94 43.52
C GLU A 308 -1.10 74.50 42.81
N GLY A 309 -1.99 73.61 42.35
CA GLY A 309 -3.33 73.98 41.91
C GLY A 309 -4.19 74.45 43.09
N GLY A 310 -4.76 75.66 43.00
CA GLY A 310 -5.53 76.29 44.07
C GLY A 310 -6.70 75.44 44.61
N ARG A 311 -6.86 75.40 45.95
CA ARG A 311 -7.93 74.65 46.65
C ARG A 311 -9.33 75.29 46.45
N PRO A 312 -10.40 74.48 46.32
CA PRO A 312 -11.76 74.99 46.11
C PRO A 312 -12.40 75.54 47.41
N LYS A 313 -12.99 76.74 47.34
CA LYS A 313 -13.71 77.40 48.45
C LYS A 313 -15.05 76.68 48.75
N LYS A 314 -15.24 76.18 49.99
CA LYS A 314 -16.55 75.70 50.49
C LYS A 314 -17.38 76.87 51.07
N ARG A 315 -18.64 77.03 50.62
CA ARG A 315 -19.63 78.01 51.13
C ARG A 315 -20.13 77.56 52.52
N ARG A 316 -20.16 78.48 53.49
CA ARG A 316 -20.82 78.31 54.81
C ARG A 316 -22.33 78.58 54.69
N LYS A 317 -23.16 77.68 55.26
CA LYS A 317 -24.60 77.87 55.49
C LYS A 317 -24.79 78.73 56.75
N LYS A 318 -25.58 79.82 56.68
CA LYS A 318 -26.01 80.62 57.83
C LYS A 318 -27.31 80.02 58.39
N THR A 319 -27.39 79.89 59.70
CA THR A 319 -28.63 79.71 60.48
C THR A 319 -28.93 81.04 61.17
N GLU A 320 -30.19 81.46 61.10
CA GLU A 320 -30.74 82.67 61.72
C GLU A 320 -31.05 82.44 63.20
N GLU A 321 -30.77 83.45 64.01
CA GLU A 321 -31.53 83.83 65.21
C GLU A 321 -31.72 85.35 65.16
#